data_AF-A0A1L6MW92-F1
#
_entry.id   AF-A0A1L6MW92-F1
#
_cell.length_a   1.000
_cell.length_b   1.000
_cell.length_c   1.000
_cell.angle_alpha   90.00
_cell.angle_beta   90.00
_cell.angle_gamma   90.00
#
_symmetry.space_group_name_H-M   'P 1'
#
loop_
_entity.id
_entity.type
_entity.pdbx_description
1 polymer ?
#
loop_
_entity_poly.entity_id
_entity_poly.type
_entity_poly.pdbx_seq_one_letter_code
_entity_poly.pdbx_strand_id
1 'polypeptide(L)'
;MRGIDNLTCYRLHPENFESYVDYSGCVNSLNMNHPQTLKLIMDSLRYWANEMHVNDFRFDLASALGREQNVMDRHSAFFDIFHQDPVLSTVKLLAESWDLGEERYQIGNFPILSVVRV
;
A
#
# COMPACT_ATOMS: atom_id res chain seq x y z
N MET A 1 -13.08 8.55 5.38
CA MET A 1 -13.44 8.07 4.03
C MET A 1 -14.73 7.24 3.97
N ARG A 2 -15.13 6.54 5.05
CA ARG A 2 -16.36 5.71 5.09
C ARG A 2 -17.64 6.44 4.64
N GLY A 3 -17.81 7.70 5.02
CA GLY A 3 -18.98 8.51 4.63
C GLY A 3 -18.89 9.11 3.22
N ILE A 4 -17.77 8.95 2.52
CA ILE A 4 -17.60 9.38 1.12
C ILE A 4 -17.90 8.17 0.23
N ASP A 5 -17.08 7.13 0.33
CA ASP A 5 -17.30 5.85 -0.35
C ASP A 5 -16.57 4.73 0.41
N ASN A 6 -17.33 3.91 1.12
CA ASN A 6 -16.76 2.84 1.95
C ASN A 6 -16.20 1.68 1.12
N LEU A 7 -16.90 1.28 0.05
CA LEU A 7 -16.56 0.13 -0.78
C LEU A 7 -15.30 0.38 -1.61
N THR A 8 -15.15 1.62 -2.08
CA THR A 8 -13.95 2.05 -2.78
C THR A 8 -12.75 2.13 -1.85
N CYS A 9 -12.90 2.74 -0.67
CA CYS A 9 -11.74 3.09 0.15
C CYS A 9 -11.22 1.94 1.01
N TYR A 10 -12.09 1.05 1.49
CA TYR A 10 -11.73 0.00 2.43
C TYR A 10 -12.01 -1.39 1.86
N ARG A 11 -11.21 -2.37 2.28
CA ARG A 11 -11.45 -3.77 1.97
C ARG A 11 -12.53 -4.32 2.90
N LEU A 12 -13.64 -4.77 2.31
CA LEU A 12 -14.75 -5.39 3.02
C LEU A 12 -14.72 -6.90 2.83
N HIS A 13 -15.29 -7.64 3.79
CA HIS A 13 -15.41 -9.08 3.67
C HIS A 13 -16.35 -9.43 2.51
N PRO A 14 -15.98 -10.32 1.58
CA PRO A 14 -16.77 -10.58 0.38
C PRO A 14 -18.15 -11.18 0.67
N GLU A 15 -18.28 -11.90 1.80
CA GLU A 15 -19.54 -12.49 2.27
C GLU A 15 -20.31 -11.58 3.24
N ASN A 16 -19.69 -10.52 3.74
CA ASN A 16 -20.32 -9.58 4.67
C ASN A 16 -19.73 -8.16 4.51
N PHE A 17 -20.40 -7.33 3.71
CA PHE A 17 -19.96 -5.97 3.42
C PHE A 17 -20.05 -5.01 4.62
N GLU A 18 -20.62 -5.42 5.76
CA GLU A 18 -20.57 -4.63 7.00
C GLU A 18 -19.26 -4.84 7.77
N SER A 19 -18.54 -5.92 7.49
CA SER A 19 -17.26 -6.26 8.12
C SER A 19 -16.08 -5.84 7.26
N TYR A 20 -15.04 -5.33 7.91
CA TYR A 20 -13.77 -4.99 7.26
C TYR A 20 -12.81 -6.18 7.27
N VAL A 21 -11.94 -6.22 6.27
CA VAL A 21 -10.72 -7.02 6.32
C VAL A 21 -9.62 -6.18 6.96
N ASP A 22 -8.89 -6.77 7.90
CA ASP A 22 -7.84 -6.09 8.64
C ASP A 22 -6.50 -6.84 8.56
N TYR A 23 -5.58 -6.29 7.79
CA TYR A 23 -4.17 -6.70 7.78
C TYR A 23 -3.31 -5.81 8.67
N SER A 24 -3.84 -4.69 9.16
CA SER A 24 -3.08 -3.68 9.89
C SER A 24 -3.12 -3.85 11.41
N GLY A 25 -4.14 -4.54 11.92
CA GLY A 25 -4.47 -4.57 13.34
C GLY A 25 -5.22 -3.32 13.81
N CYS A 26 -5.59 -2.44 12.87
CA CYS A 26 -6.28 -1.18 13.12
C CYS A 26 -7.74 -1.21 12.64
N VAL A 27 -8.38 -2.38 12.66
CA VAL A 27 -9.81 -2.65 12.36
C VAL A 27 -10.16 -2.61 10.87
N ASN A 28 -9.38 -1.94 10.03
CA ASN A 28 -9.63 -1.86 8.59
C ASN A 28 -8.33 -1.84 7.80
N SER A 29 -8.43 -2.13 6.50
CA SER A 29 -7.33 -1.95 5.56
C SER A 29 -7.83 -1.27 4.30
N LEU A 30 -7.00 -0.41 3.72
CA LEU A 30 -7.33 0.28 2.48
C LEU A 30 -7.49 -0.71 1.34
N ASN A 31 -8.38 -0.41 0.40
CA ASN A 31 -8.60 -1.26 -0.76
C ASN A 31 -7.54 -1.02 -1.84
N MET A 32 -6.45 -1.80 -1.81
CA MET A 32 -5.37 -1.73 -2.80
C MET A 32 -5.79 -2.19 -4.20
N ASN A 33 -6.97 -2.80 -4.35
CA ASN A 33 -7.48 -3.25 -5.66
C ASN A 33 -8.28 -2.15 -6.39
N HIS A 34 -8.59 -1.04 -5.73
CA HIS A 34 -9.46 -0.01 -6.31
C HIS A 34 -8.65 1.16 -6.89
N PRO A 35 -8.82 1.50 -8.18
CA PRO A 35 -8.02 2.55 -8.85
C PRO A 35 -8.09 3.91 -8.16
N GLN A 36 -9.24 4.31 -7.61
CA GLN A 36 -9.38 5.60 -6.91
C GLN A 36 -8.62 5.64 -5.57
N THR A 37 -8.52 4.50 -4.87
CA THR A 37 -7.75 4.41 -3.63
C THR A 37 -6.26 4.46 -3.93
N LEU A 38 -5.81 3.74 -4.97
CA LEU A 38 -4.45 3.84 -5.48
C LEU A 38 -4.12 5.27 -5.91
N LYS A 39 -4.99 5.92 -6.68
CA LYS A 39 -4.82 7.31 -7.10
C LYS A 39 -4.64 8.25 -5.91
N LEU A 40 -5.47 8.12 -4.88
CA LEU A 40 -5.35 8.91 -3.67
C LEU A 40 -3.98 8.74 -3.00
N ILE A 41 -3.51 7.50 -2.87
CA ILE A 41 -2.22 7.20 -2.26
C ILE A 41 -1.09 7.81 -3.10
N MET A 42 -1.11 7.60 -4.42
CA MET A 42 -0.10 8.13 -5.32
C MET A 42 -0.09 9.67 -5.35
N ASP A 43 -1.25 10.31 -5.38
CA ASP A 43 -1.36 11.77 -5.34
C ASP A 43 -0.84 12.33 -4.01
N SER A 44 -1.11 11.65 -2.88
CA SER A 44 -0.53 12.00 -1.57
C SER A 44 1.00 11.90 -1.58
N LEU A 45 1.55 10.79 -2.08
CA LEU A 45 3.00 10.61 -2.16
C LEU A 45 3.66 11.66 -3.07
N ARG A 46 3.07 11.95 -4.22
CA ARG A 46 3.56 12.99 -5.14
C ARG A 46 3.52 14.37 -4.49
N TYR A 47 2.46 14.68 -3.74
CA TYR A 47 2.37 15.94 -2.99
C TYR A 47 3.53 16.08 -2.01
N TRP A 48 3.80 15.04 -1.21
CA TRP A 48 4.94 15.06 -0.28
C TRP A 48 6.30 15.14 -0.99
N ALA A 49 6.46 14.46 -2.12
CA ALA A 49 7.72 14.50 -2.88
C ALA A 49 7.96 15.87 -3.53
N ASN A 50 6.95 16.44 -4.19
CA ASN A 50 7.11 17.67 -4.98
C ASN A 50 6.97 18.94 -4.14
N GLU A 51 5.92 19.04 -3.33
CA GLU A 51 5.59 20.27 -2.61
C GLU A 51 6.33 20.37 -1.28
N MET A 52 6.53 19.23 -0.62
CA MET A 52 7.18 19.17 0.69
C MET A 52 8.65 18.72 0.60
N HIS A 53 9.13 18.39 -0.60
CA HIS A 53 10.51 17.96 -0.88
C HIS A 53 10.97 16.77 -0.02
N VAL A 54 10.08 15.79 0.19
CA VAL A 54 10.43 14.52 0.86
C VAL A 54 11.07 13.57 -0.15
N ASN A 55 12.30 13.11 0.13
CA ASN A 55 13.06 12.24 -0.77
C ASN A 55 13.02 10.75 -0.42
N ASP A 56 12.63 10.40 0.81
CA ASP A 56 12.63 9.01 1.29
C ASP A 56 11.33 8.75 2.07
N PHE A 57 10.67 7.63 1.79
CA PHE A 57 9.46 7.19 2.48
C PHE A 57 9.73 5.88 3.24
N ARG A 58 9.38 5.84 4.52
CA ARG A 58 9.27 4.60 5.30
C ARG A 58 7.81 4.21 5.41
N PHE A 59 7.43 3.12 4.77
CA PHE A 59 6.08 2.58 4.85
C PHE A 59 5.97 1.62 6.04
N ASP A 60 5.04 1.98 6.92
CA ASP A 60 4.52 1.13 7.98
C ASP A 60 3.69 -0.01 7.38
N LEU A 61 3.84 -1.21 7.92
CA LEU A 61 3.15 -2.42 7.46
C LEU A 61 3.10 -2.53 5.92
N ALA A 62 4.24 -2.32 5.27
CA ALA A 62 4.33 -2.13 3.82
C ALA A 62 3.77 -3.33 3.03
N SER A 63 3.71 -4.51 3.65
CA SER A 63 3.11 -5.71 3.06
C SER A 63 1.62 -5.51 2.75
N ALA A 64 0.91 -4.74 3.58
CA ALA A 64 -0.52 -4.49 3.36
C ALA A 64 -0.80 -3.71 2.07
N LEU A 65 0.17 -2.92 1.59
CA LEU A 65 0.07 -2.13 0.36
C LEU A 65 0.15 -3.00 -0.91
N GLY A 66 0.85 -4.14 -0.84
CA GLY A 66 0.97 -5.07 -1.94
C GLY A 66 -0.01 -6.24 -1.89
N ARG A 67 -0.97 -6.23 -0.94
CA ARG A 67 -1.95 -7.31 -0.84
C ARG A 67 -3.03 -7.18 -1.89
N GLU A 68 -3.00 -8.07 -2.86
CA GLU A 68 -4.08 -8.31 -3.82
C GLU A 68 -4.69 -9.69 -3.59
N GLN A 69 -6.03 -9.79 -3.62
CA GLN A 69 -6.73 -11.08 -3.41
C GLN A 69 -6.26 -11.86 -2.16
N ASN A 70 -5.95 -11.14 -1.07
CA ASN A 70 -5.37 -11.64 0.19
C ASN A 70 -3.90 -12.06 0.16
N VAL A 71 -3.21 -12.05 -0.98
CA VAL A 71 -1.79 -12.45 -1.10
C VAL A 71 -0.92 -11.22 -1.37
N MET A 72 0.28 -11.19 -0.80
CA MET A 72 1.26 -10.15 -1.11
C MET A 72 1.90 -10.43 -2.47
N ASP A 73 1.76 -9.49 -3.42
CA ASP A 73 2.39 -9.58 -4.74
C ASP A 73 3.37 -8.43 -4.97
N ARG A 74 4.59 -8.77 -5.40
CA ARG A 74 5.63 -7.81 -5.81
C ARG A 74 5.24 -7.03 -7.06
N HIS A 75 4.32 -7.57 -7.85
CA HIS A 75 3.75 -6.98 -9.06
C HIS A 75 2.32 -6.48 -8.81
N SER A 76 1.95 -6.23 -7.56
CA SER A 76 0.67 -5.57 -7.25
C SER A 76 0.60 -4.19 -7.92
N ALA A 77 -0.62 -3.75 -8.21
CA ALA A 77 -0.92 -2.48 -8.84
C ALA A 77 -0.27 -1.30 -8.12
N PHE A 78 -0.16 -1.36 -6.78
CA PHE A 78 0.56 -0.35 -6.01
C PHE A 78 2.03 -0.24 -6.44
N PHE A 79 2.78 -1.35 -6.46
CA PHE A 79 4.20 -1.31 -6.82
C PHE A 79 4.41 -0.99 -8.29
N ASP A 80 3.58 -1.52 -9.18
CA ASP A 80 3.68 -1.25 -10.61
C ASP A 80 3.48 0.24 -10.92
N ILE A 81 2.45 0.87 -10.33
CA ILE A 81 2.20 2.30 -10.50
C ILE A 81 3.32 3.12 -9.87
N PHE A 82 3.79 2.75 -8.67
CA PHE A 82 4.87 3.47 -7.99
C PHE A 82 6.16 3.48 -8.82
N HIS A 83 6.55 2.33 -9.40
CA HIS A 83 7.77 2.23 -10.21
C HIS A 83 7.67 2.95 -11.56
N GLN A 84 6.47 3.01 -12.15
CA GLN A 84 6.24 3.69 -13.42
C GLN A 84 6.08 5.21 -13.25
N ASP A 85 5.89 5.69 -12.02
CA ASP A 85 5.69 7.10 -11.76
C ASP A 85 7.01 7.90 -11.92
N PRO A 86 7.01 8.97 -12.73
CA PRO A 86 8.24 9.73 -13.00
C PRO A 86 8.77 10.50 -11.79
N VAL A 87 7.95 10.79 -10.78
CA VAL A 87 8.36 11.45 -9.54
C VAL A 87 8.76 10.39 -8.52
N LEU A 88 7.87 9.43 -8.25
CA LEU A 88 8.03 8.46 -7.16
C LEU A 88 9.10 7.40 -7.44
N SER A 89 9.41 7.10 -8.69
CA SER A 89 10.51 6.18 -9.04
C SER A 89 11.89 6.70 -8.61
N THR A 90 12.00 8.00 -8.29
CA THR A 90 13.27 8.63 -7.87
C THR A 90 13.46 8.69 -6.36
N VAL A 91 12.40 8.43 -5.56
CA VAL A 91 12.47 8.47 -4.08
C VAL A 91 12.83 7.09 -3.52
N LYS A 92 13.48 7.04 -2.35
CA LYS A 92 13.75 5.74 -1.72
C LYS A 92 12.54 5.25 -0.94
N LEU A 93 12.30 3.95 -1.03
CA LEU A 93 11.24 3.27 -0.30
C LEU A 93 11.87 2.32 0.73
N LEU A 94 11.59 2.57 2.00
CA LEU A 94 11.89 1.68 3.11
C LEU A 94 10.61 0.99 3.53
N ALA A 95 10.65 -0.34 3.64
CA ALA A 95 9.46 -1.15 3.87
C ALA A 95 9.55 -1.90 5.19
N GLU A 96 8.55 -1.73 6.06
CA GLU A 96 8.28 -2.70 7.10
C GLU A 96 7.65 -3.94 6.47
N SER A 97 8.47 -4.97 6.26
CA SER A 97 8.11 -6.15 5.46
C SER A 97 7.30 -7.19 6.23
N TRP A 98 6.28 -6.75 6.97
CA TRP A 98 5.32 -7.63 7.63
C TRP A 98 3.95 -6.97 7.82
N ASP A 99 2.91 -7.79 8.02
CA ASP A 99 1.57 -7.35 8.45
C ASP A 99 0.81 -8.51 9.16
N LEU A 100 -0.50 -8.38 9.39
CA LEU A 100 -1.33 -9.41 10.05
C LEU A 100 -2.05 -10.38 9.10
N GLY A 101 -1.90 -10.24 7.79
CA GLY A 101 -2.55 -11.12 6.81
C GLY A 101 -1.95 -12.53 6.76
N GLU A 102 -2.36 -13.34 5.79
CA GLU A 102 -1.72 -14.64 5.57
C GLU A 102 -0.30 -14.45 5.03
N GLU A 103 0.65 -15.33 5.39
CA GLU A 103 2.07 -15.13 5.07
C GLU A 103 2.60 -13.78 5.61
N ARG A 104 2.50 -13.59 6.92
CA ARG A 104 2.76 -12.31 7.61
C ARG A 104 4.13 -11.70 7.34
N TYR A 105 5.16 -12.53 7.16
CA TYR A 105 6.54 -12.07 7.00
C TYR A 105 6.95 -12.09 5.53
N GLN A 106 7.29 -10.92 5.02
CA GLN A 106 7.59 -10.68 3.60
C GLN A 106 9.04 -10.20 3.42
N ILE A 107 9.93 -10.62 4.34
CA ILE A 107 11.36 -10.26 4.31
C ILE A 107 11.97 -10.78 3.01
N GLY A 108 12.54 -9.88 2.21
CA GLY A 108 13.08 -10.22 0.89
C GLY A 108 12.03 -10.49 -0.19
N ASN A 109 10.74 -10.35 0.15
CA ASN A 109 9.60 -10.50 -0.76
C ASN A 109 9.06 -9.19 -1.34
N PHE A 110 9.82 -8.09 -1.23
CA PHE A 110 9.51 -6.84 -1.90
C PHE A 110 10.23 -6.76 -3.25
N PRO A 111 9.72 -5.96 -4.21
CA PRO A 111 10.47 -5.63 -5.41
C PRO A 111 11.83 -5.00 -5.04
N ILE A 112 12.85 -5.23 -5.89
CA ILE A 112 14.17 -4.62 -5.71
C ILE A 112 14.04 -3.12 -5.96
N LEU A 113 13.70 -2.40 -4.91
CA LEU A 113 13.86 -0.95 -4.82
C LEU A 113 15.28 -0.68 -4.32
N SER A 114 15.68 0.59 -4.33
CA SER A 114 16.80 1.13 -3.55
C SER A 114 16.53 0.99 -2.03
N VAL A 115 16.11 -0.20 -1.58
CA VAL A 115 15.81 -0.54 -0.19
C VAL A 115 17.15 -0.67 0.50
N VAL A 116 17.52 0.37 1.23
CA VAL A 116 18.55 0.22 2.24
C VAL A 116 17.94 -0.67 3.33
N ARG A 117 18.48 -1.88 3.50
CA ARG A 117 18.16 -2.73 4.65
C ARG A 117 18.60 -1.97 5.90
N VAL A 118 17.65 -1.68 6.80
CA VAL A 118 17.95 -1.27 8.18
C VAL A 118 18.21 -2.53 9.00
#